data_AF-A0A2S9HVU1-F1
#
_entry.id   AF-A0A2S9HVU1-F1
#
_cell.length_a   1.000
_cell.length_b   1.000
_cell.length_c   1.000
_cell.angle_alpha   90.00
_cell.angle_beta   90.00
_cell.angle_gamma   90.00
#
_symmetry.space_group_name_H-M   'P 1'
#
loop_
_entity.id
_entity.type
_entity.pdbx_description
1 polymer ?
#
loop_
_entity_poly.entity_id
_entity_poly.type
_entity_poly.pdbx_seq_one_letter_code
_entity_poly.pdbx_strand_id
1 'polypeptide(L)' 'MKERDNLKELDEVIENIDKLTGEDARAFLKLIHGYLSIVEDGDGTFTNSEFVEKISSLYKKDLPKLIKLREKINKQ' A
#
# COMPACT_ATOMS: atom_id res chain seq x y z
N MET A 1 -0.68 -3.32 -25.46
CA MET A 1 -0.03 -4.37 -24.64
C MET A 1 0.21 -3.85 -23.22
N LYS A 2 0.98 -2.76 -23.05
CA LYS A 2 1.22 -2.10 -21.74
C LYS A 2 -0.02 -1.71 -20.91
N GLU A 3 -1.09 -1.21 -21.53
CA GLU A 3 -2.31 -0.84 -20.78
C GLU A 3 -3.01 -2.06 -20.16
N ARG A 4 -3.02 -3.20 -20.84
CA ARG A 4 -3.65 -4.42 -20.29
C ARG A 4 -2.86 -4.98 -19.12
N ASP A 5 -1.55 -4.86 -19.15
CA ASP A 5 -0.68 -5.29 -18.04
C ASP A 5 -0.86 -4.36 -16.83
N ASN A 6 -0.99 -3.04 -17.05
CA ASN A 6 -1.30 -2.08 -16.00
C ASN A 6 -2.68 -2.31 -15.35
N LEU A 7 -3.69 -2.67 -16.14
CA LEU A 7 -5.02 -2.99 -15.61
C LEU A 7 -5.00 -4.24 -14.73
N LYS A 8 -4.26 -5.29 -15.14
CA LYS A 8 -4.07 -6.49 -14.30
C LYS A 8 -3.36 -6.18 -12.99
N GLU A 9 -2.33 -5.34 -13.01
CA GLU A 9 -1.66 -4.90 -11.77
C GLU A 9 -2.62 -4.15 -10.85
N LEU A 10 -3.50 -3.32 -11.41
CA LEU A 10 -4.49 -2.60 -10.64
C LEU A 10 -5.53 -3.55 -10.02
N ASP A 11 -6.02 -4.51 -10.79
CA ASP A 11 -6.96 -5.54 -10.30
C ASP A 11 -6.34 -6.32 -9.14
N GLU A 12 -5.08 -6.76 -9.25
CA GLU A 12 -4.39 -7.48 -8.17
C GLU A 12 -4.22 -6.61 -6.91
N VAL A 13 -3.96 -5.31 -7.06
CA VAL A 13 -3.90 -4.40 -5.91
C VAL A 13 -5.26 -4.30 -5.23
N ILE A 14 -6.35 -4.13 -5.99
CA ILE A 14 -7.71 -4.06 -5.44
C ILE A 14 -8.07 -5.36 -4.70
N GLU A 15 -7.83 -6.52 -5.33
CA GLU A 15 -8.08 -7.82 -4.70
C GLU A 15 -7.30 -8.03 -3.39
N ASN A 16 -6.08 -7.50 -3.29
CA ASN A 16 -5.30 -7.58 -2.06
C ASN A 16 -5.80 -6.61 -0.98
N ILE A 17 -6.35 -5.45 -1.37
CA ILE A 17 -7.00 -4.50 -0.46
C ILE A 17 -8.25 -5.14 0.15
N ASP A 18 -9.04 -5.86 -0.63
CA ASP A 18 -10.27 -6.54 -0.16
C ASP A 18 -9.98 -7.64 0.89
N LYS A 19 -8.72 -8.11 0.97
CA LYS A 19 -8.26 -9.10 1.95
C LYS A 19 -7.78 -8.48 3.27
N LEU A 20 -7.79 -7.15 3.39
CA LEU A 20 -7.40 -6.46 4.61
C LEU A 20 -8.41 -6.68 5.73
N THR A 21 -7.91 -6.86 6.95
CA THR A 21 -8.76 -6.74 8.14
C THR A 21 -8.99 -5.26 8.46
N GLY A 22 -10.00 -4.97 9.28
CA GLY A 22 -10.23 -3.60 9.76
C GLY A 22 -9.03 -3.01 10.50
N GLU A 23 -8.25 -3.82 11.21
CA GLU A 23 -7.03 -3.38 11.89
C GLU A 23 -5.93 -3.01 10.89
N ASP A 24 -5.72 -3.83 9.85
CA ASP A 24 -4.76 -3.51 8.79
C ASP A 24 -5.12 -2.21 8.09
N ALA A 25 -6.39 -2.06 7.68
CA ALA A 25 -6.87 -0.86 7.00
C ALA A 25 -6.65 0.39 7.86
N ARG A 26 -6.92 0.28 9.17
CA ARG A 26 -6.64 1.35 10.13
C ARG A 26 -5.15 1.67 10.25
N ALA A 27 -4.29 0.66 10.27
CA ALA A 27 -2.83 0.85 10.34
C ALA A 27 -2.28 1.51 9.07
N PHE A 28 -2.71 1.06 7.89
CA PHE A 28 -2.34 1.67 6.62
C PHE A 28 -2.82 3.12 6.51
N LEU A 29 -4.06 3.40 6.94
CA LEU A 29 -4.58 4.77 6.97
C LEU A 29 -3.74 5.68 7.86
N LYS A 30 -3.36 5.23 9.06
CA LYS A 30 -2.46 5.97 9.96
C LYS A 30 -1.09 6.24 9.31
N LEU A 31 -0.53 5.27 8.61
CA LEU A 31 0.73 5.44 7.88
C LEU A 31 0.61 6.50 6.78
N ILE A 32 -0.46 6.45 5.99
CA ILE A 32 -0.72 7.44 4.92
C ILE A 32 -0.80 8.85 5.51
N HIS A 33 -1.59 9.05 6.57
CA HIS A 33 -1.70 10.35 7.23
C HIS A 33 -0.36 10.82 7.83
N GLY A 34 0.43 9.89 8.40
CA GLY A 34 1.76 10.21 8.91
C GLY A 34 2.68 10.74 7.82
N TYR A 35 2.74 10.08 6.65
CA TYR A 35 3.53 10.57 5.53
C TYR A 35 2.99 11.86 4.94
N LEU A 36 1.66 12.03 4.88
CA LEU A 36 1.05 13.26 4.37
C LEU A 36 1.43 14.48 5.23
N SER A 37 1.39 14.35 6.56
CA SER A 37 1.83 15.44 7.45
C SER A 37 3.31 15.78 7.27
N ILE A 38 4.18 14.81 6.94
CA ILE A 38 5.57 15.10 6.60
C ILE A 38 5.68 15.91 5.30
N VAL A 39 4.84 15.63 4.30
CA VAL A 39 4.80 16.40 3.05
C VAL A 39 4.27 17.82 3.26
N GLU A 40 3.24 17.98 4.09
CA GLU A 40 2.54 19.25 4.31
C GLU A 40 3.29 20.18 5.28
N ASP A 41 3.77 19.63 6.40
CA ASP A 41 4.32 20.40 7.53
C ASP A 41 5.85 20.25 7.65
N GLY A 42 6.48 19.44 6.81
CA GLY A 42 7.92 19.18 6.84
C GLY A 42 8.78 20.32 6.27
N ASP A 43 10.09 20.11 6.29
CA ASP A 43 11.09 21.04 5.75
C ASP A 43 11.22 20.96 4.20
N GLY A 44 10.32 20.23 3.54
CA GLY A 44 10.33 20.00 2.09
C GLY A 44 11.33 18.94 1.62
N THR A 45 12.02 18.22 2.53
CA THR A 45 12.92 17.11 2.15
C THR A 45 12.19 15.88 1.64
N PHE A 46 10.92 15.70 2.03
CA PHE A 46 10.06 14.62 1.55
C PHE A 46 8.98 15.18 0.64
N THR A 47 9.06 14.85 -0.65
CA THR A 47 8.25 15.46 -1.70
C THR A 47 6.94 14.71 -1.95
N ASN A 48 5.99 15.37 -2.62
CA ASN A 48 4.78 14.74 -3.14
C ASN A 48 5.07 13.50 -4.02
N SER A 49 6.14 13.52 -4.81
CA SER A 49 6.53 12.40 -5.66
C SER A 49 6.96 11.20 -4.83
N GLU A 50 7.81 11.43 -3.82
CA GLU A 50 8.26 10.38 -2.91
C GLU A 50 7.12 9.81 -2.09
N PHE A 51 6.15 10.65 -1.68
CA PHE A 51 4.92 10.19 -1.06
C PHE A 51 4.15 9.21 -1.97
N VAL A 52 3.88 9.60 -3.22
CA VAL A 52 3.16 8.75 -4.17
C VAL A 52 3.91 7.43 -4.40
N GLU A 53 5.23 7.47 -4.57
CA GLU A 53 6.04 6.27 -4.73
C GLU A 53 6.00 5.37 -3.49
N LYS A 54 6.05 5.96 -2.29
CA LYS A 54 5.99 5.22 -1.02
C LYS A 54 4.67 4.49 -0.86
N ILE A 55 3.56 5.19 -1.07
CA ILE A 55 2.21 4.62 -0.95
C ILE A 55 1.99 3.57 -2.04
N SER A 56 2.40 3.85 -3.28
CA SER A 56 2.33 2.90 -4.39
C SER A 56 3.12 1.62 -4.09
N SER A 57 4.36 1.73 -3.59
CA SER A 57 5.18 0.58 -3.21
C SER A 57 4.53 -0.25 -2.10
N LEU A 58 3.92 0.41 -1.12
CA LEU A 58 3.26 -0.25 0.00
C LEU A 58 2.09 -1.13 -0.48
N TYR A 59 1.23 -0.64 -1.37
CA TYR A 59 0.13 -1.43 -1.94
C TYR A 59 0.60 -2.46 -2.97
N LYS A 60 1.58 -2.13 -3.82
CA LYS A 60 2.04 -3.05 -4.89
C LYS A 60 2.97 -4.15 -4.41
N LYS A 61 3.80 -3.89 -3.39
CA LYS A 61 4.88 -4.82 -3.00
C LYS A 61 4.69 -5.39 -1.60
N ASP A 62 4.29 -4.58 -0.64
CA ASP A 62 4.33 -4.99 0.77
C ASP A 62 3.02 -5.61 1.24
N LEU A 63 1.88 -5.07 0.80
CA LEU A 63 0.56 -5.63 1.04
C LEU A 63 0.44 -7.10 0.57
N PRO A 64 0.83 -7.47 -0.68
CA PRO A 64 0.78 -8.88 -1.10
C PRO A 64 1.64 -9.81 -0.24
N LYS A 65 2.78 -9.33 0.30
CA LYS A 65 3.63 -10.11 1.20
C LYS A 65 2.94 -10.33 2.55
N LEU A 66 2.30 -9.29 3.09
CA LEU A 66 1.54 -9.37 4.34
C LEU A 66 0.43 -10.43 4.24
N ILE A 67 -0.38 -10.38 3.18
CA ILE A 67 -1.46 -11.33 2.94
C ILE A 67 -0.91 -12.76 2.85
N LYS A 68 0.14 -12.99 2.04
CA LYS A 68 0.79 -14.30 1.92
C LYS A 68 1.34 -14.82 3.25
N LEU A 69 1.90 -13.94 4.09
CA LEU A 69 2.41 -14.33 5.41
C LEU A 69 1.27 -14.76 6.33
N ARG A 70 0.17 -14.01 6.37
CA ARG A 70 -1.03 -14.34 7.15
C ARG A 70 -1.64 -15.67 6.72
N GLU A 71 -1.78 -15.90 5.41
CA GLU A 71 -2.29 -17.18 4.89
C GLU A 71 -1.40 -18.36 5.30
N LYS A 72 -0.08 -18.18 5.36
CA LYS A 72 0.84 -19.22 5.84
C LYS A 72 0.67 -19.51 7.33
N ILE A 73 0.50 -18.47 8.14
CA ILE A 73 0.28 -18.60 9.60
C ILE A 73 -1.05 -19.31 9.87
N ASN A 74 -2.13 -18.94 9.16
CA ASN A 74 -3.46 -19.52 9.37
C ASN A 74 -3.62 -20.95 8.82
N LYS A 75 -2.66 -21.44 8.03
CA LYS A 75 -2.63 -22.83 7.52
C LYS A 75 -1.90 -23.80 8.45
N GLN A 76 -1.20 -23.30 9.47
CA GLN A 76 -0.57 -24.09 10.53
C GLN A 76 -1.54 -24.30 11.67
#